data_AF-A0A7V4PBB2-F1
#
_entry.id   AF-A0A7V4PBB2-F1
#
_cell.length_a   1.000
_cell.length_b   1.000
_cell.length_c   1.000
_cell.angle_alpha   90.00
_cell.angle_beta   90.00
_cell.angle_gamma   90.00
#
_symmetry.space_group_name_H-M   'P 1'
#
loop_
_entity.id
_entity.type
_entity.pdbx_description
1 polymer ?
#
loop_
_entity_poly.entity_id
_entity_poly.type
_entity_poly.pdbx_seq_one_letter_code
_entity_poly.pdbx_strand_id
1 'polypeptide(L)' 'MRTTHATDFEPLTVTVPLWEEPPGVFGVGKSRVLPAIVLRAFQRGESPESIVRAYRSLDLADVYAVISR' A
#
# COMPACT_ATOMS: atom_id res chain seq x y z
N MET A 1 31.03 -21.44 -20.94
CA MET A 1 29.88 -21.94 -20.15
C MET A 1 29.78 -21.05 -18.91
N ARG A 2 28.85 -20.09 -18.87
CA ARG A 2 28.66 -19.19 -17.71
C ARG A 2 27.59 -19.82 -16.82
N THR A 3 27.97 -20.18 -15.59
CA THR A 3 27.04 -20.59 -14.54
C THR A 3 26.45 -19.32 -13.91
N THR A 4 25.19 -19.03 -14.23
CA THR A 4 24.43 -17.97 -13.56
C THR A 4 24.06 -18.46 -12.17
N HIS A 5 24.65 -17.87 -11.12
CA HIS A 5 24.09 -18.01 -9.77
C HIS A 5 22.76 -17.25 -9.76
N ALA A 6 21.65 -17.98 -9.70
CA ALA A 6 20.39 -17.39 -9.30
C ALA A 6 20.57 -16.97 -7.83
N THR A 7 20.62 -15.66 -7.59
CA THR A 7 20.55 -15.13 -6.23
C THR A 7 19.24 -15.60 -5.63
N ASP A 8 19.33 -16.32 -4.51
CA ASP A 8 18.19 -16.69 -3.68
C ASP A 8 17.46 -15.39 -3.29
N PHE A 9 16.33 -15.13 -3.95
CA PHE A 9 15.54 -13.92 -3.75
C PHE A 9 14.40 -14.29 -2.81
N GLU A 10 14.64 -14.20 -1.51
CA GLU A 10 13.56 -14.34 -0.54
C GLU A 10 12.52 -13.23 -0.79
N PRO A 11 11.22 -13.58 -0.94
CA PRO A 11 10.20 -12.59 -1.23
C PRO A 11 10.05 -11.63 -0.04
N LEU A 12 10.30 -10.35 -0.27
CA LEU A 12 9.99 -9.30 0.70
C LEU A 12 8.46 -9.23 0.85
N THR A 13 7.95 -9.72 1.99
CA THR A 13 6.52 -9.66 2.29
C THR A 13 6.19 -8.33 2.98
N VAL A 14 5.33 -7.51 2.38
CA VAL A 14 4.89 -6.21 2.94
C VAL A 14 3.45 -6.31 3.43
N THR A 15 3.23 -6.49 4.72
CA THR A 15 1.88 -6.57 5.29
C THR A 15 1.14 -5.24 5.07
N VAL A 16 -0.06 -5.30 4.49
CA VAL A 16 -0.95 -4.13 4.41
C VAL A 16 -1.71 -4.02 5.73
N PRO A 17 -1.55 -2.94 6.50
CA PRO A 17 -2.30 -2.79 7.74
C PRO A 17 -3.73 -2.45 7.39
N LEU A 18 -4.60 -3.46 7.39
CA LEU A 18 -6.03 -3.31 7.16
C LEU A 18 -6.76 -3.57 8.47
N TRP A 19 -7.76 -2.76 8.75
CA TRP A 19 -8.75 -3.01 9.80
C TRP A 19 -10.15 -2.94 9.21
N GLU A 20 -11.09 -3.63 9.85
CA GLU A 20 -12.48 -3.72 9.37
C GLU A 20 -13.43 -3.21 10.44
N GLU A 21 -14.12 -2.08 10.19
CA GLU A 21 -15.19 -1.58 11.05
C GLU A 21 -16.06 -0.51 10.34
N PRO A 22 -17.39 -0.67 10.27
CA PRO A 22 -18.17 -1.88 10.54
C PRO A 22 -17.84 -3.02 9.54
N PRO A 23 -18.41 -4.22 9.69
CA PRO A 23 -18.17 -5.33 8.76
C PRO A 23 -18.33 -4.91 7.29
N GLY A 24 -17.34 -5.24 6.46
CA GLY A 24 -17.24 -4.88 5.05
C GLY A 24 -16.54 -3.54 4.75
N VAL A 25 -16.17 -2.76 5.77
CA VAL A 25 -15.48 -1.47 5.61
C VAL A 25 -14.03 -1.59 6.03
N PHE A 26 -13.13 -1.68 5.05
CA PHE A 26 -11.69 -1.80 5.28
C PHE A 26 -10.99 -0.45 5.25
N GLY A 27 -10.33 -0.06 6.33
CA GLY A 27 -9.47 1.12 6.39
C GLY A 27 -7.99 0.77 6.22
N VAL A 28 -7.19 1.75 5.80
CA VAL A 28 -5.72 1.65 5.69
C VAL A 28 -5.07 2.17 6.98
N GLY A 29 -4.21 1.37 7.61
CA GLY A 29 -3.45 1.79 8.79
C GLY A 29 -4.34 2.03 10.00
N LYS A 30 -4.38 3.29 10.45
CA LYS A 30 -5.37 3.79 11.43
C LYS A 30 -6.43 4.69 10.78
N SER A 31 -6.35 4.88 9.47
CA SER A 31 -7.24 5.74 8.71
C SER A 31 -8.51 5.02 8.31
N ARG A 32 -9.62 5.76 8.24
CA ARG A 32 -10.89 5.31 7.63
C ARG A 32 -10.87 5.38 6.10
N VAL A 33 -9.76 5.80 5.50
CA VAL A 33 -9.61 5.83 4.05
C VAL A 33 -9.50 4.39 3.54
N LEU A 34 -10.37 4.06 2.58
CA LEU A 34 -10.43 2.74 2.00
C LEU A 34 -9.22 2.48 1.09
N PRO A 35 -8.68 1.25 1.03
CA PRO A 35 -7.63 0.86 0.08
C PRO A 35 -8.00 1.19 -1.36
N ALA A 36 -9.28 1.03 -1.73
CA ALA A 36 -9.78 1.36 -3.07
C ALA A 36 -9.64 2.85 -3.43
N ILE A 37 -9.71 3.76 -2.45
CA ILE A 37 -9.49 5.20 -2.67
C ILE A 37 -8.01 5.45 -2.98
N VAL A 38 -7.10 4.86 -2.20
CA VAL A 38 -5.64 4.96 -2.40
C VAL A 38 -5.25 4.42 -3.78
N LEU A 39 -5.71 3.22 -4.13
CA LEU A 39 -5.45 2.58 -5.42
C LEU A 39 -5.96 3.45 -6.59
N ARG A 40 -7.18 3.99 -6.48
CA ARG A 40 -7.76 4.83 -7.54
C ARG A 40 -7.01 6.16 -7.69
N ALA A 41 -6.58 6.79 -6.60
CA ALA A 41 -5.79 8.02 -6.66
C ALA A 41 -4.43 7.77 -7.33
N PHE A 42 -3.76 6.68 -6.96
CA PHE A 42 -2.50 6.28 -7.58
C PHE A 42 -2.66 5.97 -9.08
N GLN A 43 -3.72 5.23 -9.46
CA GLN A 43 -4.04 4.94 -10.86
C GLN A 43 -4.34 6.19 -11.69
N ARG A 44 -4.74 7.30 -11.06
CA ARG A 44 -4.91 8.61 -11.70
C ARG A 44 -3.60 9.40 -11.84
N GLY A 45 -2.48 8.86 -11.38
CA GLY A 45 -1.16 9.48 -11.45
C GLY A 45 -0.79 10.30 -10.22
N GLU A 46 -1.56 10.23 -9.13
CA GLU A 46 -1.13 10.88 -7.88
C GLU A 46 0.04 10.13 -7.26
N SER A 47 1.04 10.88 -6.77
CA SER A 47 2.15 10.29 -6.02
C SER A 47 1.68 9.85 -4.62
N PRO A 48 2.30 8.82 -4.01
CA PRO A 48 2.00 8.40 -2.64
C PRO A 48 2.05 9.57 -1.63
N GLU A 49 3.01 10.46 -1.78
CA GLU A 49 3.16 11.66 -0.93
C GLU A 49 2.01 12.65 -1.13
N SER A 50 1.48 12.76 -2.36
CA SER A 50 0.32 13.61 -2.64
C SER A 50 -0.96 13.01 -2.04
N ILE A 51 -1.10 11.68 -2.08
CA ILE A 51 -2.21 10.98 -1.44
C ILE A 51 -2.20 11.20 0.07
N VAL A 52 -1.04 11.09 0.73
CA VAL A 52 -0.91 11.41 2.18
C VAL A 52 -1.21 12.88 2.48
N ARG A 53 -0.80 13.79 1.58
CA ARG A 53 -1.14 15.22 1.72
C ARG A 53 -2.65 15.46 1.62
N ALA A 54 -3.35 14.76 0.72
CA ALA A 54 -4.80 14.85 0.55
C ALA A 54 -5.56 14.20 1.71
N TYR A 55 -5.03 13.11 2.28
CA TYR A 55 -5.64 12.35 3.36
C TYR A 55 -4.69 12.27 4.57
N ARG A 56 -4.67 13.33 5.38
CA ARG A 56 -3.72 13.51 6.50
C ARG A 56 -3.77 12.46 7.61
N SER A 57 -4.76 11.55 7.59
CA SER A 57 -4.85 10.41 8.51
C SER A 57 -4.10 9.17 8.02
N LEU A 58 -3.61 9.18 6.78
CA LEU A 58 -2.77 8.12 6.23
C LEU A 58 -1.31 8.32 6.65
N ASP A 59 -0.66 7.21 6.98
CA ASP A 59 0.80 7.14 7.06
C ASP A 59 1.38 6.78 5.68
N LEU A 60 2.52 7.38 5.33
CA LEU A 60 3.15 7.15 4.02
C LEU A 60 3.54 5.69 3.81
N ALA A 61 4.02 5.01 4.86
CA ALA A 61 4.36 3.59 4.79
C ALA A 61 3.15 2.72 4.41
N ASP A 62 1.98 3.04 4.94
CA ASP A 62 0.75 2.27 4.68
C ASP A 62 0.25 2.49 3.25
N VAL A 63 0.41 3.70 2.71
CA VAL A 63 0.15 3.99 1.30
C VAL A 63 1.05 3.14 0.40
N TYR A 64 2.35 3.10 0.69
CA TYR A 64 3.29 2.25 -0.05
C TYR A 64 2.96 0.76 0.08
N ALA A 65 2.52 0.31 1.26
CA ALA A 65 2.09 -1.08 1.47
C ALA A 65 0.88 -1.42 0.59
N VAL A 66 -0.10 -0.53 0.45
CA VAL A 66 -1.30 -0.76 -0.38
C VAL A 66 -0.95 -0.85 -1.88
N ILE A 67 -0.10 0.04 -2.40
CA ILE A 67 0.19 0.08 -3.85
C ILE A 67 1.20 -0.98 -4.31
N SER A 68 1.92 -1.60 -3.38
CA SER A 68 2.90 -2.67 -3.69
C SER A 68 2.25 -4.07 -3.75
N ARG A 69 0.91 -4.13 -3.78
CA ARG A 69 0.11 -5.37 -3.82
C ARG A 69 -0.62 -5.54 -5.13
#